data_AF-A0A838TH10-F1
#
_entry.id   AF-A0A838TH10-F1
#
_cell.length_a   1.000
_cell.length_b   1.000
_cell.length_c   1.000
_cell.angle_alpha   90.00
_cell.angle_beta   90.00
_cell.angle_gamma   90.00
#
_symmetry.space_group_name_H-M   'P 1'
#
loop_
_entity.id
_entity.type
_entity.pdbx_description
1 polymer ?
#
loop_
_entity_poly.entity_id
_entity_poly.type
_entity_poly.pdbx_seq_one_letter_code
_entity_poly.pdbx_strand_id
1 'polypeptide(L)' 'MPTKAQFAGEQSETGEFQRQEDIFRDWVSDDGSTAYPAEADRYHLYVSLACPWASRT' A
#
# COMPACT_ATOMS: atom_id res chain seq x y z
N MET A 1 -8.02 10.85 27.81
CA MET A 1 -6.65 11.20 27.33
C MET A 1 -6.77 11.49 25.85
N PRO A 2 -6.18 12.56 25.29
CA PRO A 2 -6.20 12.75 23.84
C PRO A 2 -5.40 11.62 23.20
N THR A 3 -6.07 10.78 22.43
CA THR A 3 -5.43 9.70 21.68
C THR A 3 -4.57 10.33 20.60
N LYS A 4 -3.24 10.24 20.74
CA LYS A 4 -2.31 10.65 19.70
C LYS A 4 -2.36 9.61 18.59
N ALA A 5 -2.33 10.05 17.32
CA ALA A 5 -2.19 9.15 16.19
C ALA A 5 -0.98 8.22 16.36
N GLN A 6 -1.11 7.00 15.84
CA GLN A 6 -0.08 5.97 15.99
C GLN A 6 1.14 6.31 15.13
N PHE A 7 0.93 6.95 13.97
CA PHE A 7 1.99 7.30 13.02
C PHE A 7 2.12 8.82 12.81
N ALA A 8 3.34 9.26 12.48
CA ALA A 8 3.62 10.67 12.21
C ALA A 8 2.91 11.13 10.93
N GLY A 9 2.25 12.29 10.97
CA GLY A 9 1.54 12.87 9.82
C GLY A 9 0.18 12.20 9.52
N GLU A 10 -0.28 11.29 10.37
CA GLU A 10 -1.58 10.61 10.21
C GLU A 10 -2.76 11.46 10.72
N GLN A 11 -2.47 12.57 11.41
CA GLN A 11 -3.48 13.47 11.96
C GLN A 11 -3.13 14.91 11.60
N SER A 12 -4.12 15.65 11.10
CA SER A 12 -4.04 17.07 10.83
C SER A 12 -3.95 17.89 12.13
N GLU A 13 -3.61 19.17 12.02
CA GLU A 13 -3.67 20.10 13.17
C GLU A 13 -5.10 20.23 13.74
N THR A 14 -6.12 20.04 12.91
CA THR A 14 -7.55 20.07 13.27
C THR A 14 -8.11 18.71 13.70
N GLY A 15 -7.30 17.64 13.64
CA GLY A 15 -7.62 16.32 14.17
C GLY A 15 -8.24 15.33 13.18
N GLU A 16 -8.40 15.68 11.91
CA GLU A 16 -8.80 14.71 10.89
C GLU A 16 -7.69 13.70 10.60
N PHE A 17 -8.10 12.48 10.27
CA PHE A 17 -7.20 11.47 9.73
C PHE A 17 -6.70 11.89 8.34
N GLN A 18 -5.38 11.83 8.15
CA GLN A 18 -4.71 12.00 6.86
C GLN A 18 -4.04 10.69 6.46
N ARG A 19 -4.47 10.12 5.32
CA ARG A 19 -3.88 8.88 4.82
C ARG A 19 -2.47 9.16 4.33
N GLN A 20 -1.51 8.37 4.82
CA GLN A 20 -0.15 8.38 4.29
C GLN A 20 -0.10 7.86 2.85
N GLU A 21 0.88 8.31 2.08
CA GLU A 21 1.11 7.81 0.73
C GLU A 21 1.69 6.39 0.73
N ASP A 22 1.38 5.62 -0.30
CA ASP A 22 1.96 4.30 -0.51
C ASP A 22 3.43 4.42 -0.92
N ILE A 23 4.28 3.61 -0.31
CA ILE A 23 5.74 3.63 -0.51
C ILE A 23 6.15 2.83 -1.75
N PHE A 24 5.45 1.73 -2.05
CA PHE A 24 5.75 0.86 -3.19
C PHE A 24 4.78 1.17 -4.33
N ARG A 25 5.32 1.61 -5.47
CA ARG A 25 4.54 2.00 -6.66
C ARG A 25 5.09 1.44 -7.98
N ASP A 26 6.03 0.51 -7.89
CA ASP A 26 6.59 -0.15 -9.06
C ASP A 26 5.57 -1.08 -9.73
N TRP A 27 5.73 -1.28 -11.04
CA TRP A 27 4.82 -2.07 -11.87
C TRP A 27 5.47 -3.34 -12.37
N VAL A 28 4.70 -4.44 -12.36
CA VAL A 28 5.02 -5.65 -13.13
C VAL A 28 4.53 -5.45 -14.56
N SER A 29 5.39 -5.68 -15.55
CA SER A 29 5.06 -5.51 -16.98
C SER A 29 5.60 -6.65 -17.84
N ASP A 30 5.00 -6.91 -19.00
CA ASP A 30 5.47 -7.90 -19.99
C ASP A 30 6.25 -7.29 -21.17
N ASP A 31 6.24 -5.96 -21.31
CA ASP A 31 6.87 -5.22 -22.41
C ASP A 31 8.32 -4.80 -22.15
N GLY A 32 8.87 -5.15 -20.99
CA GLY A 32 10.23 -4.78 -20.59
C GLY A 32 10.42 -3.31 -20.18
N SER A 33 9.34 -2.54 -19.98
CA SER A 33 9.41 -1.14 -19.54
C SER A 33 9.82 -0.97 -18.07
N THR A 34 9.75 -2.04 -17.27
CA THR A 34 10.07 -2.01 -15.83
C THR A 34 11.12 -3.06 -15.48
N ALA A 35 11.74 -2.91 -14.30
CA ALA A 35 12.68 -3.90 -13.76
C ALA A 35 11.99 -5.21 -13.30
N TYR A 36 10.67 -5.30 -13.41
CA TYR A 36 9.84 -6.39 -12.88
C TYR A 36 9.07 -7.07 -14.03
N PRO A 37 9.70 -7.98 -14.79
CA PRO A 37 9.03 -8.71 -15.85
C PRO A 37 7.96 -9.67 -15.32
N ALA A 38 6.89 -9.88 -16.08
CA ALA A 38 5.85 -10.86 -15.78
C ALA A 38 6.34 -12.30 -16.04
N GLU A 39 6.76 -12.99 -14.98
CA GLU A 39 7.32 -14.35 -15.04
C GLU A 39 6.61 -15.30 -14.07
N ALA A 40 6.49 -16.57 -14.46
CA ALA A 40 5.93 -17.61 -13.60
C ALA A 40 6.82 -17.86 -12.37
N ASP A 41 6.20 -18.18 -11.23
CA ASP A 41 6.88 -18.54 -9.98
C ASP A 41 7.82 -17.44 -9.40
N ARG A 42 7.53 -16.16 -9.71
CA ARG A 42 8.37 -15.02 -9.30
C ARG A 42 7.77 -14.12 -8.22
N TYR A 43 6.45 -13.95 -8.21
CA TYR A 43 5.77 -12.99 -7.34
C TYR A 43 4.85 -13.68 -6.33
N HIS A 44 4.80 -13.12 -5.12
CA HIS A 44 3.90 -13.57 -4.06
C HIS A 44 2.90 -12.48 -3.70
N LEU A 45 1.65 -12.90 -3.46
CA LEU A 45 0.58 -12.03 -3.03
C LEU A 45 0.34 -12.20 -1.51
N TYR A 46 0.58 -11.15 -0.74
CA TYR A 46 0.28 -11.09 0.70
C TYR A 46 -1.03 -10.34 0.93
N VAL A 47 -2.04 -11.02 1.49
CA VAL A 47 -3.37 -10.45 1.69
C VAL A 47 -3.96 -10.79 3.05
N SER A 48 -4.82 -9.90 3.55
CA SER A 48 -5.72 -10.18 4.66
C SER A 48 -7.14 -10.26 4.12
N LEU A 49 -7.84 -11.37 4.41
CA LEU A 49 -9.23 -11.58 3.98
C LEU A 49 -10.22 -10.59 4.61
N ALA A 50 -9.82 -9.87 5.66
CA ALA A 50 -10.65 -8.83 6.28
C ALA A 50 -10.48 -7.45 5.62
N CYS A 51 -9.44 -7.25 4.80
CA CYS A 51 -9.10 -5.92 4.29
C CYS A 51 -9.83 -5.59 2.98
N PRO A 52 -10.63 -4.51 2.91
CA PRO A 52 -11.38 -4.15 1.71
C PRO A 52 -10.52 -3.61 0.55
N TRP A 53 -9.27 -3.22 0.83
CA TRP A 53 -8.31 -2.83 -0.20
C TRP A 53 -7.69 -4.07 -0.85
N ALA A 54 -7.22 -5.01 -0.03
CA ALA A 54 -6.63 -6.26 -0.48
C ALA A 54 -7.64 -7.16 -1.20
N SER A 55 -8.92 -7.13 -0.82
CA SER A 55 -9.99 -7.93 -1.46
C SER A 55 -10.22 -7.61 -2.96
N ARG A 56 -9.56 -6.60 -3.52
CA ARG A 56 -9.68 -6.21 -4.93
C ARG A 56 -8.64 -6.86 -5.85
N THR A 57 -7.58 -7.45 -5.29
CA THR A 57 -6.55 -8.16 -6.06
C THR A 57 -7.04 -9.52 -6.47
#